data_AF-A0A969V4E8-F1
#
_entry.id   AF-A0A969V4E8-F1
#
_cell.length_a   1.000
_cell.length_b   1.000
_cell.length_c   1.000
_cell.angle_alpha   90.00
_cell.angle_beta   90.00
_cell.angle_gamma   90.00
#
_symmetry.space_group_name_H-M   'P 1'
#
loop_
_entity.id
_entity.type
_entity.pdbx_description
1 polymer ?
#
loop_
_entity_poly.entity_id
_entity_poly.type
_entity_poly.pdbx_seq_one_letter_code
_entity_poly.pdbx_strand_id
1 'polypeptide(L)'
;MIRYYQSLPHQEEAIAYLESQISEDVSQQFLAIWRSPQPSKKDYFEIAYAFTSEWEGGFVDHPSDPGGRTNYGIIQTNYDAWRKMSGLPLQDVWYMDKSEAIAIYRQWYWYDAECHRMVAPLAVVHFDTCVNFGVTGGFQFLQEAIGVEADGQWGNITEKAFLDHNTKQTALDIINRRINYRYQRCEENPSQQVFLEGWLNRDQSLRKYIEGM
;
A
#
# COMPACT_ATOMS: atom_id res chain seq x y z
N MET A 1 -19.86 -18.30 -3.90
CA MET A 1 -20.18 -17.87 -2.52
C MET A 1 -18.99 -17.06 -2.00
N ILE A 2 -19.07 -15.72 -2.08
CA ILE A 2 -18.04 -14.82 -1.54
C ILE A 2 -18.31 -14.67 -0.04
N ARG A 3 -17.31 -15.01 0.78
CA ARG A 3 -17.42 -15.19 2.25
C ARG A 3 -17.60 -13.92 3.09
N TYR A 4 -17.73 -12.73 2.50
CA TYR A 4 -17.60 -11.47 3.26
C TYR A 4 -18.90 -10.77 3.66
N TYR A 5 -20.06 -11.15 3.13
CA TYR A 5 -21.33 -10.47 3.45
C TYR A 5 -22.51 -11.43 3.46
N GLN A 6 -22.54 -12.32 4.45
CA GLN A 6 -23.73 -13.10 4.78
C GLN A 6 -24.33 -12.53 6.08
N SER A 7 -25.65 -12.36 6.09
CA SER A 7 -26.54 -12.16 7.25
C SER A 7 -26.55 -10.79 7.96
N LEU A 8 -26.59 -9.66 7.24
CA LEU A 8 -27.04 -8.40 7.85
C LEU A 8 -28.51 -8.12 7.48
N PRO A 9 -29.41 -7.85 8.44
CA PRO A 9 -30.85 -7.64 8.19
C PRO A 9 -31.17 -6.60 7.10
N HIS A 10 -30.36 -5.54 7.02
CA HIS A 10 -30.56 -4.43 6.08
C HIS A 10 -29.98 -4.68 4.68
N GLN A 11 -29.29 -5.81 4.46
CA GLN A 11 -28.68 -6.12 3.18
C GLN A 11 -29.73 -6.56 2.15
N GLU A 12 -30.68 -7.39 2.56
CA GLU A 12 -31.79 -7.81 1.69
C GLU A 12 -32.67 -6.61 1.32
N GLU A 13 -32.92 -5.72 2.28
CA GLU A 13 -33.63 -4.45 2.06
C GLU A 13 -32.89 -3.53 1.08
N ALA A 14 -31.56 -3.38 1.22
CA ALA A 14 -30.75 -2.58 0.31
C ALA A 14 -30.69 -3.16 -1.11
N ILE A 15 -30.60 -4.49 -1.25
CA ILE A 15 -30.62 -5.15 -2.55
C ILE A 15 -32.00 -4.98 -3.21
N ALA A 16 -33.09 -5.26 -2.50
CA ALA A 16 -34.44 -5.07 -3.02
C ALA A 16 -34.71 -3.61 -3.42
N TYR A 17 -34.21 -2.66 -2.63
CA TYR A 17 -34.25 -1.24 -2.98
C TYR A 17 -33.48 -0.97 -4.28
N LEU A 18 -32.23 -1.40 -4.40
CA LEU A 18 -31.43 -1.19 -5.61
C LEU A 18 -32.06 -1.83 -6.85
N GLU A 19 -32.56 -3.06 -6.73
CA GLU A 19 -33.30 -3.78 -7.78
C GLU A 19 -34.54 -3.01 -8.25
N SER A 20 -35.20 -2.26 -7.35
CA SER A 20 -36.34 -1.40 -7.73
C SER A 20 -35.95 -0.13 -8.50
N GLN A 21 -34.68 0.29 -8.43
CA GLN A 21 -34.19 1.54 -9.02
C GLN A 21 -33.49 1.35 -10.37
N ILE A 22 -33.23 0.12 -10.79
CA ILE A 22 -32.47 -0.20 -12.01
C ILE A 22 -33.26 -1.15 -12.91
N SER A 23 -32.94 -1.17 -14.20
CA SER A 23 -33.57 -2.11 -15.13
C SER A 23 -33.15 -3.55 -14.82
N GLU A 24 -34.01 -4.51 -15.18
CA GLU A 24 -33.74 -5.94 -15.01
C GLU A 24 -32.40 -6.34 -15.65
N ASP A 25 -32.06 -5.80 -16.82
CA ASP A 25 -30.80 -6.07 -17.50
C ASP A 25 -29.57 -5.60 -16.68
N VAL A 26 -29.64 -4.41 -16.09
CA VAL A 26 -28.58 -3.88 -15.21
C VAL A 26 -28.49 -4.67 -13.91
N SER A 27 -29.63 -5.06 -13.34
CA SER A 27 -29.70 -5.92 -12.15
C SER A 27 -29.05 -7.28 -12.40
N GLN A 28 -29.36 -7.93 -13.52
CA GLN A 28 -28.78 -9.22 -13.89
C GLN A 28 -27.28 -9.12 -14.15
N GLN A 29 -26.79 -8.05 -14.77
CA GLN A 29 -25.36 -7.80 -14.94
C GLN A 29 -24.66 -7.59 -13.59
N PHE A 30 -25.24 -6.78 -12.69
CA PHE A 30 -24.72 -6.58 -11.34
C PHE A 30 -24.65 -7.89 -10.56
N LEU A 31 -25.73 -8.67 -10.55
CA LEU A 31 -25.79 -9.96 -9.88
C LEU A 31 -24.82 -10.98 -10.49
N ALA A 32 -24.60 -10.96 -11.80
CA ALA A 32 -23.62 -11.82 -12.46
C ALA A 32 -22.19 -11.50 -11.99
N ILE A 33 -21.83 -10.21 -11.92
CA ILE A 33 -20.51 -9.77 -11.40
C ILE A 33 -20.38 -10.10 -9.92
N TRP A 34 -21.43 -9.85 -9.13
CA TRP A 34 -21.45 -10.05 -7.68
C TRP A 34 -21.42 -11.52 -7.26
N ARG A 35 -22.11 -12.41 -8.00
CA ARG A 35 -22.19 -13.86 -7.70
C ARG A 35 -21.06 -14.66 -8.33
N SER A 36 -20.35 -14.09 -9.32
CA SER A 36 -19.17 -14.72 -9.89
C SER A 36 -18.19 -15.08 -8.77
N PRO A 37 -17.61 -16.30 -8.76
CA PRO A 37 -16.51 -16.61 -7.87
C PRO A 37 -15.44 -15.57 -8.14
N GLN A 38 -15.21 -14.66 -7.19
CA GLN A 38 -14.04 -13.83 -7.25
C GLN A 38 -12.87 -14.81 -7.27
N PRO A 39 -12.01 -14.80 -8.30
CA PRO A 39 -10.82 -15.63 -8.28
C PRO A 39 -10.14 -15.37 -6.95
N SER A 40 -9.73 -16.41 -6.22
CA SER A 40 -9.05 -16.25 -4.94
C SER A 40 -7.93 -15.23 -5.15
N LYS A 41 -8.13 -14.02 -4.67
CA LYS A 41 -7.25 -12.91 -5.00
C LYS A 41 -5.90 -13.30 -4.43
N LYS A 42 -4.93 -13.57 -5.30
CA LYS A 42 -3.58 -13.90 -4.84
C LYS A 42 -3.11 -12.72 -4.01
N ASP A 43 -2.86 -12.97 -2.74
CA ASP A 43 -2.28 -11.97 -1.86
C ASP A 43 -0.78 -11.94 -2.13
N TYR A 44 -0.26 -10.78 -2.53
CA TYR A 44 1.15 -10.59 -2.86
C TYR A 44 1.92 -9.92 -1.71
N PHE A 45 1.32 -9.81 -0.52
CA PHE A 45 1.92 -9.13 0.62
C PHE A 45 3.31 -9.67 0.96
N GLU A 46 3.47 -10.99 1.08
CA GLU A 46 4.76 -11.58 1.45
C GLU A 46 5.86 -11.28 0.41
N ILE A 47 5.49 -11.19 -0.87
CA ILE A 47 6.42 -10.85 -1.96
C ILE A 47 6.86 -9.39 -1.84
N ALA A 48 5.90 -8.48 -1.61
CA ALA A 48 6.18 -7.06 -1.43
C ALA A 48 6.98 -6.78 -0.15
N TYR A 49 6.57 -7.38 0.96
CA TYR A 49 7.21 -7.25 2.25
C TYR A 49 8.63 -7.78 2.24
N ALA A 50 8.88 -8.93 1.59
CA ALA A 50 10.23 -9.48 1.44
C ALA A 50 11.18 -8.46 0.83
N PHE A 51 10.82 -7.86 -0.32
CA PHE A 51 11.64 -6.83 -0.95
C PHE A 51 11.86 -5.62 -0.03
N THR A 52 10.80 -5.04 0.52
CA THR A 52 10.91 -3.81 1.32
C THR A 52 11.69 -4.01 2.61
N SER A 53 11.53 -5.16 3.28
CA SER A 53 12.21 -5.46 4.54
C SER A 53 13.75 -5.57 4.42
N GLU A 54 14.27 -5.90 3.23
CA GLU A 54 15.71 -5.88 2.96
C GLU A 54 16.28 -4.46 2.99
N TRP A 55 15.48 -3.44 2.61
CA TRP A 55 15.90 -2.04 2.49
C TRP A 55 15.68 -1.20 3.75
N GLU A 56 14.79 -1.60 4.64
CA GLU A 56 14.60 -0.94 5.94
C GLU A 56 15.75 -1.22 6.92
N GLY A 57 16.81 -1.91 6.48
CA GLY A 57 18.04 -2.14 7.24
C GLY A 57 18.17 -3.54 7.83
N GLY A 58 17.27 -4.47 7.48
CA GLY A 58 17.20 -5.78 8.14
C GLY A 58 16.90 -5.64 9.64
N PHE A 59 16.79 -6.76 10.35
CA PHE A 59 16.56 -6.78 11.80
C PHE A 59 17.85 -6.38 12.56
N VAL A 60 18.27 -5.12 12.47
CA VAL A 60 19.41 -4.63 13.24
C VAL A 60 18.90 -3.98 14.51
N ASP A 61 18.94 -4.78 15.57
CA ASP A 61 18.71 -4.39 16.95
C ASP A 61 19.89 -3.51 17.40
N HIS A 62 19.71 -2.19 17.48
CA HIS A 62 20.71 -1.32 18.10
C HIS A 62 20.09 -0.40 19.18
N PRO A 63 20.25 -0.73 20.48
CA PRO A 63 19.73 0.05 21.61
C PRO A 63 20.36 1.44 21.80
N SER A 64 21.21 1.90 20.88
CA SER A 64 22.08 3.08 21.07
C SER A 64 21.93 4.14 19.98
N ASP A 65 20.90 4.03 19.15
CA ASP A 65 20.65 5.02 18.11
C ASP A 65 19.97 6.27 18.70
N PRO A 66 20.53 7.48 18.55
CA PRO A 66 19.88 8.72 18.97
C PRO A 66 18.68 9.11 18.09
N GLY A 67 18.43 8.37 16.99
CA GLY A 67 17.15 8.39 16.31
C GLY A 67 16.07 7.82 17.23
N GLY A 68 14.99 8.56 17.47
CA GLY A 68 13.98 8.22 18.49
C GLY A 68 13.50 6.76 18.43
N ARG A 69 12.97 6.26 19.57
CA ARG A 69 12.52 4.86 19.77
C ARG A 69 11.82 4.28 18.52
N THR A 70 12.53 3.40 17.81
CA THR A 70 12.11 2.74 16.58
C THR A 70 12.50 1.26 16.64
N ASN A 71 11.64 0.37 16.16
CA ASN A 71 11.95 -1.05 15.95
C ASN A 71 11.24 -1.53 14.68
N TYR A 72 11.89 -2.36 13.87
CA TYR A 72 11.37 -2.81 12.57
C TYR A 72 10.91 -1.68 11.62
N GLY A 73 11.55 -0.50 11.71
CA GLY A 73 11.13 0.70 10.96
C GLY A 73 9.87 1.41 11.51
N ILE A 74 9.30 0.92 12.62
CA ILE A 74 8.12 1.49 13.28
C ILE A 74 8.54 2.31 14.50
N ILE A 75 8.15 3.58 14.53
CA ILE A 75 8.38 4.48 15.68
C ILE A 75 7.40 4.21 16.83
N GLN A 76 7.77 4.55 18.06
CA GLN A 76 6.93 4.35 19.26
C GLN A 76 5.50 4.90 19.11
N THR A 77 5.35 6.10 18.54
CA THR A 77 4.03 6.73 18.39
C THR A 77 3.10 5.94 17.45
N ASN A 78 3.66 5.34 16.40
CA ASN A 78 2.93 4.48 15.48
C ASN A 78 2.54 3.17 16.17
N TYR A 79 3.48 2.57 16.91
CA TYR A 79 3.20 1.36 17.67
C TYR A 79 2.11 1.56 18.73
N ASP A 80 2.17 2.65 19.49
CA ASP A 80 1.15 3.01 20.49
C ASP A 80 -0.23 3.15 19.85
N ALA A 81 -0.32 3.81 18.69
CA ALA A 81 -1.58 3.97 17.96
C ALA A 81 -2.14 2.62 17.50
N TRP A 82 -1.29 1.75 16.95
CA TRP A 82 -1.69 0.40 16.53
C TRP A 82 -2.16 -0.46 17.72
N ARG A 83 -1.43 -0.44 18.85
CA ARG A 83 -1.81 -1.20 20.06
C ARG A 83 -3.13 -0.72 20.63
N LYS A 84 -3.37 0.60 20.69
CA LYS A 84 -4.66 1.18 21.10
C LYS A 84 -5.81 0.71 20.20
N MET A 85 -5.63 0.79 18.88
CA MET A 85 -6.61 0.29 17.91
C MET A 85 -6.88 -1.21 18.07
N SER A 86 -5.86 -1.98 18.43
CA SER A 86 -5.93 -3.43 18.64
C SER A 86 -6.43 -3.82 20.04
N GLY A 87 -6.75 -2.86 20.91
CA GLY A 87 -7.18 -3.13 22.30
C GLY A 87 -6.09 -3.70 23.20
N LEU A 88 -4.82 -3.50 22.85
CA LEU A 88 -3.66 -4.01 23.58
C LEU A 88 -3.08 -2.93 24.52
N PRO A 89 -2.53 -3.32 25.69
CA PRO A 89 -1.88 -2.37 26.61
C PRO A 89 -0.63 -1.80 25.96
N LEU A 90 -0.31 -0.51 26.15
CA LEU A 90 0.90 0.10 25.59
C LEU A 90 2.17 -0.65 26.00
N GLN A 91 3.15 -0.68 25.10
CA GLN A 91 4.42 -1.37 25.28
C GLN A 91 5.52 -0.56 24.60
N ASP A 92 6.73 -0.57 25.17
CA ASP A 92 7.88 0.03 24.50
C ASP A 92 8.16 -0.71 23.17
N VAL A 93 8.38 0.06 22.10
CA VAL A 93 8.55 -0.44 20.74
C VAL A 93 9.73 -1.40 20.59
N TRP A 94 10.73 -1.30 21.47
CA TRP A 94 11.85 -2.25 21.50
C TRP A 94 11.45 -3.67 21.91
N TYR A 95 10.31 -3.84 22.58
CA TYR A 95 9.75 -5.17 22.89
C TYR A 95 8.72 -5.63 21.86
N MET A 96 8.52 -4.90 20.76
CA MET A 96 7.59 -5.29 19.70
C MET A 96 7.93 -6.68 19.17
N ASP A 97 6.91 -7.52 19.01
CA ASP A 97 7.08 -8.79 18.33
C ASP A 97 7.13 -8.59 16.82
N LYS A 98 7.95 -9.38 16.12
CA LYS A 98 8.01 -9.36 14.65
C LYS A 98 6.64 -9.56 13.99
N SER A 99 5.77 -10.38 14.59
CA SER A 99 4.40 -10.58 14.12
C SER A 99 3.54 -9.31 14.22
N GLU A 100 3.75 -8.48 15.24
CA GLU A 100 3.08 -7.18 15.38
C GLU A 100 3.58 -6.20 14.32
N ALA A 101 4.89 -6.16 14.07
CA ALA A 101 5.45 -5.35 12.97
C ALA A 101 4.83 -5.75 11.62
N ILE A 102 4.78 -7.06 11.32
CA ILE A 102 4.15 -7.58 10.10
C ILE A 102 2.66 -7.20 10.05
N ALA A 103 1.94 -7.29 11.17
CA ALA A 103 0.53 -6.89 11.24
C ALA A 103 0.34 -5.40 10.96
N ILE A 104 1.23 -4.53 11.44
CA ILE A 104 1.24 -3.10 11.14
C ILE A 104 1.46 -2.86 9.65
N TYR A 105 2.50 -3.47 9.06
CA TYR A 105 2.76 -3.36 7.63
C TYR A 105 1.57 -3.84 6.79
N ARG A 106 0.97 -4.97 7.16
CA ARG A 106 -0.17 -5.56 6.46
C ARG A 106 -1.43 -4.71 6.59
N GLN A 107 -1.67 -4.08 7.73
CA GLN A 107 -2.82 -3.18 7.88
C GLN A 107 -2.55 -1.85 7.16
N TRP A 108 -1.56 -1.09 7.60
CA TRP A 108 -1.40 0.33 7.24
C TRP A 108 -0.77 0.56 5.87
N TYR A 109 0.09 -0.35 5.41
CA TYR A 109 0.83 -0.15 4.16
C TYR A 109 0.38 -1.09 3.04
N TRP A 110 -0.42 -2.12 3.35
CA TRP A 110 -0.95 -3.06 2.36
C TRP A 110 -2.45 -2.92 2.15
N TYR A 111 -3.26 -2.96 3.20
CA TYR A 111 -4.71 -2.80 3.08
C TYR A 111 -5.11 -1.34 2.94
N ASP A 112 -4.69 -0.47 3.86
CA ASP A 112 -5.07 0.95 3.85
C ASP A 112 -4.49 1.70 2.63
N ALA A 113 -3.41 1.16 2.03
CA ALA A 113 -2.83 1.64 0.78
C ALA A 113 -3.36 0.92 -0.47
N GLU A 114 -4.40 0.10 -0.37
CA GLU A 114 -5.06 -0.57 -1.49
C GLU A 114 -4.17 -1.55 -2.31
N CYS A 115 -2.97 -1.88 -1.83
CA CYS A 115 -2.01 -2.77 -2.50
C CYS A 115 -2.59 -4.16 -2.83
N HIS A 116 -3.45 -4.67 -1.94
CA HIS A 116 -4.17 -5.93 -2.12
C HIS A 116 -5.09 -5.98 -3.37
N ARG A 117 -5.29 -4.85 -4.06
CA ARG A 117 -6.05 -4.73 -5.31
C ARG A 117 -5.19 -4.69 -6.56
N MET A 118 -3.88 -4.62 -6.39
CA MET A 118 -2.94 -4.41 -7.47
C MET A 118 -2.41 -5.75 -8.01
N VAL A 119 -2.01 -5.76 -9.29
CA VAL A 119 -1.19 -6.85 -9.83
C VAL A 119 0.16 -6.89 -9.12
N ALA A 120 0.78 -8.07 -9.02
CA ALA A 120 1.97 -8.26 -8.19
C ALA A 120 3.07 -7.21 -8.42
N PRO A 121 3.46 -6.86 -9.67
CA PRO A 121 4.46 -5.82 -9.89
C PRO A 121 4.09 -4.45 -9.30
N LEU A 122 2.85 -4.02 -9.50
CA LEU A 122 2.38 -2.73 -9.00
C LEU A 122 2.21 -2.76 -7.48
N ALA A 123 1.73 -3.87 -6.92
CA ALA A 123 1.57 -4.05 -5.48
C ALA A 123 2.91 -3.94 -4.74
N VAL A 124 3.98 -4.55 -5.27
CA VAL A 124 5.33 -4.48 -4.70
C VAL A 124 5.85 -3.05 -4.71
N VAL A 125 5.77 -2.36 -5.86
CA VAL A 125 6.26 -0.97 -5.97
C VAL A 125 5.45 -0.03 -5.10
N HIS A 126 4.12 -0.12 -5.13
CA HIS A 126 3.25 0.79 -4.39
C HIS A 126 3.43 0.59 -2.88
N PHE A 127 3.49 -0.66 -2.40
CA PHE A 127 3.80 -0.97 -1.01
C PHE A 127 5.14 -0.35 -0.57
N ASP A 128 6.23 -0.59 -1.31
CA ASP A 128 7.54 -0.03 -0.98
C ASP A 128 7.54 1.50 -0.98
N THR A 129 6.78 2.10 -1.89
CA THR A 129 6.61 3.55 -2.00
C THR A 129 5.84 4.10 -0.80
N CYS A 130 4.76 3.44 -0.38
CA CYS A 130 4.00 3.82 0.81
C CYS A 130 4.84 3.71 2.09
N VAL A 131 5.71 2.70 2.20
CA VAL A 131 6.62 2.58 3.34
C VAL A 131 7.64 3.73 3.35
N ASN A 132 8.20 4.09 2.19
CA ASN A 132 9.24 5.12 2.10
C ASN A 132 8.70 6.57 2.20
N PHE A 133 7.51 6.83 1.67
CA PHE A 133 6.94 8.18 1.52
C PHE A 133 5.63 8.38 2.30
N GLY A 134 5.18 7.38 3.06
CA GLY A 134 3.84 7.35 3.66
C GLY A 134 2.75 7.00 2.64
N VAL A 135 1.58 6.56 3.13
CA VAL A 135 0.44 6.16 2.29
C VAL A 135 -0.03 7.29 1.38
N THR A 136 -0.13 8.51 1.89
CA THR A 136 -0.49 9.70 1.10
C THR A 136 0.52 9.94 -0.03
N GLY A 137 1.82 9.89 0.26
CA GLY A 137 2.86 10.04 -0.76
C GLY A 137 2.82 8.91 -1.80
N GLY A 138 2.56 7.67 -1.36
CA GLY A 138 2.35 6.54 -2.25
C GLY A 138 1.17 6.75 -3.22
N PHE A 139 0.03 7.23 -2.72
CA PHE A 139 -1.10 7.60 -3.56
C PHE A 139 -0.77 8.72 -4.53
N GLN A 140 -0.02 9.75 -4.11
CA GLN A 140 0.41 10.82 -5.02
C GLN A 140 1.24 10.26 -6.17
N PHE A 141 2.24 9.41 -5.90
CA PHE A 141 3.03 8.77 -6.96
C PHE A 141 2.19 7.91 -7.90
N LEU A 142 1.22 7.15 -7.36
CA LEU A 142 0.29 6.37 -8.17
C LEU A 142 -0.57 7.27 -9.06
N GLN A 143 -1.18 8.31 -8.49
CA GLN A 143 -2.04 9.26 -9.19
C GLN A 143 -1.30 9.94 -10.34
N GLU A 144 -0.08 10.39 -10.09
CA GLU A 144 0.77 10.94 -11.12
C GLU A 144 1.10 9.91 -12.23
N ALA A 145 1.34 8.65 -11.87
CA ALA A 145 1.64 7.59 -12.82
C ALA A 145 0.43 7.20 -13.69
N ILE A 146 -0.79 7.31 -13.16
CA ILE A 146 -2.04 7.01 -13.89
C ILE A 146 -2.68 8.26 -14.53
N GLY A 147 -2.02 9.42 -14.43
CA GLY A 147 -2.41 10.65 -15.14
C GLY A 147 -3.60 11.39 -14.53
N VAL A 148 -3.78 11.32 -13.20
CA VAL A 148 -4.81 12.09 -12.47
C VAL A 148 -4.16 13.07 -11.49
N GLU A 149 -4.96 13.97 -10.90
CA GLU A 149 -4.49 14.91 -9.89
C GLU A 149 -3.95 14.18 -8.65
N ALA A 150 -2.78 14.59 -8.17
CA ALA A 150 -2.06 13.96 -7.07
C ALA A 150 -2.45 14.55 -5.70
N ASP A 151 -3.70 14.35 -5.30
CA ASP A 151 -4.24 14.81 -4.00
C ASP A 151 -3.89 13.89 -2.82
N GLY A 152 -3.31 12.71 -3.10
CA GLY A 152 -2.92 11.72 -2.11
C GLY A 152 -4.09 10.98 -1.47
N GLN A 153 -5.27 10.99 -2.09
CA GLN A 153 -6.48 10.33 -1.61
C GLN A 153 -7.01 9.34 -2.65
N TRP A 154 -7.47 8.18 -2.16
CA TRP A 154 -8.14 7.21 -3.03
C TRP A 154 -9.62 7.56 -3.19
N GLY A 155 -9.93 8.42 -4.16
CA GLY A 155 -11.31 8.79 -4.54
C GLY A 155 -11.78 8.14 -5.83
N ASN A 156 -13.01 8.47 -6.26
CA ASN A 156 -13.62 7.93 -7.48
C ASN A 156 -12.80 8.20 -8.76
N ILE A 157 -12.08 9.32 -8.81
CA ILE A 157 -11.22 9.68 -9.95
C ILE A 157 -10.03 8.72 -10.02
N THR A 158 -9.32 8.52 -8.90
CA THR A 158 -8.23 7.56 -8.76
C THR A 158 -8.71 6.15 -9.08
N GLU A 159 -9.84 5.73 -8.51
CA GLU A 159 -10.46 4.42 -8.73
C GLU A 159 -10.71 4.15 -10.22
N LYS A 160 -11.36 5.09 -10.91
CA LYS A 160 -11.68 4.93 -12.34
C LYS A 160 -10.42 4.81 -13.20
N ALA A 161 -9.42 5.65 -12.97
CA ALA A 161 -8.16 5.59 -13.71
C ALA A 161 -7.37 4.31 -13.38
N PHE A 162 -7.36 3.89 -12.11
CA PHE A 162 -6.66 2.70 -11.64
C PHE A 162 -7.12 1.43 -12.34
N LEU A 163 -8.43 1.27 -12.61
CA LEU A 163 -8.97 0.09 -13.27
C LEU A 163 -8.31 -0.19 -14.63
N ASP A 164 -7.94 0.85 -15.38
CA ASP A 164 -7.27 0.74 -16.68
C ASP A 164 -5.73 0.73 -16.56
N HIS A 165 -5.17 1.08 -15.40
CA HIS A 165 -3.74 1.27 -15.17
C HIS A 165 -3.15 0.35 -14.09
N ASN A 166 -3.85 -0.72 -13.72
CA ASN A 166 -3.32 -1.74 -12.80
C ASN A 166 -2.32 -2.66 -13.51
N THR A 167 -1.14 -2.13 -13.87
CA THR A 167 -0.17 -2.78 -14.77
C THR A 167 1.27 -2.74 -14.26
N LYS A 168 2.12 -3.61 -14.82
CA LYS A 168 3.58 -3.55 -14.61
C LYS A 168 4.18 -2.25 -15.13
N GLN A 169 3.63 -1.66 -16.19
CA GLN A 169 4.14 -0.39 -16.73
C GLN A 169 3.95 0.74 -15.72
N THR A 170 2.77 0.84 -15.11
CA THR A 170 2.50 1.82 -14.05
C THR A 170 3.45 1.65 -12.86
N ALA A 171 3.82 0.42 -12.52
CA ALA A 171 4.83 0.16 -11.49
C ALA A 171 6.20 0.76 -11.87
N LEU A 172 6.65 0.57 -13.11
CA LEU A 172 7.91 1.16 -13.61
C LEU A 172 7.85 2.69 -13.66
N ASP A 173 6.69 3.26 -13.98
CA ASP A 173 6.47 4.70 -14.02
C ASP A 173 6.55 5.32 -12.62
N ILE A 174 6.00 4.66 -11.59
CA ILE A 174 6.18 5.07 -10.19
C ILE A 174 7.66 5.09 -9.82
N ILE A 175 8.44 4.08 -10.22
CA ILE A 175 9.89 4.05 -9.94
C ILE A 175 10.61 5.21 -10.62
N ASN A 176 10.29 5.50 -11.89
CA ASN A 176 10.84 6.68 -12.59
C ASN A 176 10.52 7.98 -11.85
N ARG A 177 9.30 8.12 -11.35
CA ARG A 177 8.87 9.31 -10.59
C ARG A 177 9.59 9.45 -9.26
N ARG A 178 9.81 8.35 -8.54
CA ARG A 178 10.62 8.35 -7.30
C ARG A 178 12.04 8.83 -7.55
N ILE A 179 12.67 8.35 -8.64
CA ILE A 179 14.02 8.78 -9.04
C ILE A 179 14.04 10.28 -9.32
N ASN A 180 13.09 10.78 -10.13
CA ASN A 180 12.99 12.20 -10.44
C ASN A 180 12.77 13.06 -9.19
N TYR A 181 11.86 12.64 -8.30
CA TYR A 181 11.59 13.30 -7.03
C TYR A 181 12.85 13.42 -6.17
N ARG A 182 13.70 12.39 -6.12
CA ARG A 182 14.94 12.41 -5.33
C ARG A 182 15.98 13.37 -5.88
N TYR A 183 16.11 13.48 -7.20
CA TYR A 183 16.95 14.51 -7.82
C TYR A 183 16.43 15.90 -7.49
N GLN A 184 15.13 16.16 -7.72
CA GLN A 184 14.50 17.44 -7.40
C GLN A 184 14.68 17.81 -5.92
N ARG A 185 14.49 16.85 -5.00
CA ARG A 185 14.69 17.04 -3.56
C ARG A 185 16.10 17.50 -3.21
N CYS A 186 17.11 17.00 -3.91
CA CYS A 186 18.52 17.39 -3.71
C CYS A 186 18.86 18.74 -4.37
N GLU A 187 18.16 19.11 -5.44
CA GLU A 187 18.25 20.48 -6.00
C GLU A 187 17.64 21.51 -5.04
N GLU A 188 16.48 21.20 -4.48
CA GLU A 188 15.78 22.06 -3.50
C GLU A 188 16.51 22.12 -2.14
N ASN A 189 17.14 21.02 -1.72
CA ASN A 189 17.90 20.94 -0.49
C ASN A 189 19.21 20.15 -0.68
N PRO A 190 20.31 20.83 -1.05
CA PRO A 190 21.59 20.20 -1.29
C PRO A 190 22.15 19.39 -0.11
N SER A 191 21.74 19.66 1.13
CA SER A 191 22.15 18.85 2.29
C SER A 191 21.73 17.38 2.19
N GLN A 192 20.72 17.08 1.38
CA GLN A 192 20.19 15.72 1.19
C GLN A 192 21.04 14.88 0.22
N GLN A 193 21.97 15.49 -0.52
CA GLN A 193 22.80 14.77 -1.50
C GLN A 193 23.57 13.60 -0.88
N VAL A 194 23.91 13.67 0.41
CA VAL A 194 24.58 12.59 1.15
C VAL A 194 23.78 11.29 1.18
N PHE A 195 22.46 11.34 1.00
CA PHE A 195 21.58 10.16 0.98
C PHE A 195 21.22 9.70 -0.44
N LEU A 196 21.48 10.51 -1.46
CA LEU A 196 20.97 10.32 -2.82
C LEU A 196 21.44 8.98 -3.42
N GLU A 197 22.70 8.62 -3.22
CA GLU A 197 23.23 7.35 -3.73
C GLU A 197 22.48 6.15 -3.14
N GLY A 198 22.31 6.11 -1.83
CA GLY A 198 21.59 5.03 -1.13
C GLY A 198 20.13 4.94 -1.57
N TRP A 199 19.48 6.08 -1.74
CA TRP A 199 18.15 6.15 -2.32
C TRP A 199 18.14 5.54 -3.73
N LEU A 200 18.91 6.07 -4.67
CA LEU A 200 18.90 5.60 -6.06
C LEU A 200 19.22 4.11 -6.19
N ASN A 201 20.09 3.57 -5.31
CA ASN A 201 20.36 2.15 -5.24
C ASN A 201 19.10 1.32 -4.90
N ARG A 202 18.26 1.78 -3.96
CA ARG A 202 16.95 1.14 -3.64
C ARG A 202 16.02 1.13 -4.86
N ASP A 203 15.88 2.26 -5.56
CA ASP A 203 14.99 2.35 -6.72
C ASP A 203 15.48 1.50 -7.90
N GLN A 204 16.80 1.45 -8.12
CA GLN A 204 17.39 0.61 -9.15
C GLN A 204 17.24 -0.88 -8.84
N SER A 205 17.36 -1.27 -7.57
CA SER A 205 17.08 -2.63 -7.13
C SER A 205 15.62 -2.99 -7.33
N LEU A 206 14.70 -2.09 -6.93
CA LEU A 206 13.26 -2.26 -7.14
C LEU A 206 12.93 -2.40 -8.63
N ARG A 207 13.52 -1.59 -9.50
CA ARG A 207 13.36 -1.71 -10.96
C ARG A 207 13.75 -3.10 -11.44
N LYS A 208 14.96 -3.57 -11.10
CA LYS A 208 15.45 -4.89 -11.52
C LYS A 208 14.55 -6.02 -11.02
N TYR A 209 14.08 -5.91 -9.78
CA TYR A 209 13.15 -6.86 -9.18
C TYR A 209 11.87 -6.95 -10.00
N ILE A 210 11.26 -5.80 -10.32
CA ILE A 210 10.03 -5.72 -11.13
C ILE A 210 10.24 -6.19 -12.57
N GLU A 211 11.36 -5.84 -13.20
CA GLU A 211 11.68 -6.27 -14.56
C GLU A 211 11.74 -7.81 -14.65
N GLY A 212 12.21 -8.49 -13.61
CA GLY A 212 12.28 -9.95 -13.51
C GLY A 212 10.96 -10.67 -13.17
N MET A 213 9.90 -9.95 -12.79
CA MET A 213 8.55 -10.50 -12.55
C MET A 213 7.74 -10.65 -13.83
#